data_AF-A0A4R4QAZ2-F1
#
_entry.id   AF-A0A4R4QAZ2-F1
#
_cell.length_a   1.000
_cell.length_b   1.000
_cell.length_c   1.000
_cell.angle_alpha   90.00
_cell.angle_beta   90.00
_cell.angle_gamma   90.00
#
_symmetry.space_group_name_H-M   'P 1'
#
loop_
_entity.id
_entity.type
_entity.pdbx_description
1 polymer ?
#
loop_
_entity_poly.entity_id
_entity_poly.type
_entity_poly.pdbx_seq_one_letter_code
_entity_poly.pdbx_strand_id
1 'polypeptide(L)' 'MPSKSANVKNEKQYEALKDKGMSKERAAKIANAPKSSKHGGEKSGSGGNSNQGGTTAQKKEAGRKGGKAAANKS' A
#
# COMPACT_ATOMS: atom_id res chain seq x y z
N MET A 1 17.97 -19.39 22.66
CA MET A 1 18.21 -18.64 21.41
C MET A 1 16.87 -18.40 20.73
N PRO A 2 16.25 -17.21 20.83
CA PRO A 2 15.00 -16.96 20.14
C PRO A 2 15.23 -17.05 18.62
N SER A 3 14.51 -17.95 17.97
CA SER A 3 14.67 -18.33 16.56
C SER A 3 14.24 -17.21 15.61
N LYS A 4 15.25 -16.58 14.98
CA LYS A 4 15.39 -15.90 13.67
C LYS A 4 14.27 -15.06 13.01
N SER A 5 13.06 -14.97 13.54
CA SER A 5 11.94 -14.25 12.90
C SER A 5 10.78 -14.11 13.86
N ALA A 6 11.04 -13.59 15.07
CA ALA A 6 10.25 -13.78 16.29
C ALA A 6 8.74 -13.43 16.28
N ASN A 7 8.11 -13.03 15.19
CA ASN A 7 6.65 -12.88 15.11
C ASN A 7 6.06 -12.93 13.69
N VAL A 8 6.79 -13.41 12.67
CA VAL A 8 6.28 -13.44 11.28
C VAL A 8 5.62 -14.77 10.98
N LYS A 9 4.29 -14.77 10.81
CA LYS A 9 3.47 -15.97 10.56
C LYS A 9 3.67 -16.56 9.17
N ASN A 10 4.01 -15.73 8.17
CA ASN A 10 4.24 -16.17 6.79
C ASN A 10 5.58 -15.64 6.25
N GLU A 11 6.65 -16.38 6.50
CA GLU A 11 8.02 -16.00 6.13
C GLU A 11 8.23 -15.93 4.61
N LYS A 12 7.64 -16.85 3.85
CA LYS A 12 7.75 -16.86 2.37
C LYS A 12 7.18 -15.58 1.76
N GLN A 13 6.03 -15.13 2.28
CA GLN A 13 5.41 -13.88 1.84
C GLN A 13 6.22 -12.66 2.28
N TYR A 14 6.81 -12.69 3.48
CA TYR A 14 7.67 -11.61 3.97
C TYR A 14 8.90 -11.38 3.10
N GLU A 15 9.63 -12.46 2.76
CA GLU A 15 10.80 -12.35 1.87
C GLU A 15 10.39 -11.92 0.46
N ALA A 16 9.35 -12.51 -0.12
CA ALA A 16 8.84 -12.09 -1.43
C ALA A 16 8.39 -10.62 -1.47
N LEU A 17 7.92 -10.04 -0.36
CA LEU A 17 7.58 -8.62 -0.27
C LEU A 17 8.84 -7.75 -0.14
N LYS A 18 9.85 -8.20 0.61
CA LYS A 18 11.15 -7.52 0.69
C LYS A 18 11.86 -7.47 -0.65
N ASP A 19 11.86 -8.58 -1.39
CA ASP A 19 12.46 -8.68 -2.73
C ASP A 19 11.80 -7.71 -3.71
N LYS A 20 10.50 -7.44 -3.51
CA LYS A 20 9.75 -6.41 -4.25
C LYS A 20 10.04 -4.97 -3.80
N GLY A 21 11.00 -4.76 -2.91
CA GLY A 21 11.39 -3.44 -2.40
C GLY A 21 10.53 -2.92 -1.25
N MET A 22 9.73 -3.78 -0.60
CA MET A 22 8.91 -3.37 0.53
C MET A 22 9.74 -3.24 1.82
N SER A 23 9.41 -2.24 2.66
CA SER A 23 10.03 -2.10 3.97
C SER A 23 9.75 -3.31 4.87
N LYS A 24 10.70 -3.64 5.75
CA LYS A 24 10.60 -4.77 6.69
C LYS A 24 9.31 -4.71 7.52
N GLU A 25 8.94 -3.54 8.03
CA GLU A 25 7.72 -3.38 8.82
C GLU A 25 6.44 -3.66 8.02
N ARG A 26 6.38 -3.16 6.78
CA ARG A 26 5.19 -3.31 5.93
C ARG A 26 5.04 -4.75 5.46
N ALA A 27 6.15 -5.41 5.11
CA ALA A 27 6.18 -6.82 4.78
C ALA A 27 5.72 -7.68 5.98
N ALA A 28 6.21 -7.40 7.19
CA ALA A 28 5.82 -8.13 8.40
C ALA A 28 4.33 -7.98 8.71
N LYS A 29 3.77 -6.77 8.59
CA LYS A 29 2.33 -6.52 8.77
C LYS A 29 1.47 -7.33 7.80
N ILE A 30 1.86 -7.39 6.52
CA ILE A 30 1.11 -8.15 5.50
C ILE A 30 1.23 -9.66 5.73
N ALA A 31 2.44 -10.15 6.03
CA ALA A 31 2.71 -11.55 6.32
C ALA A 31 2.01 -12.05 7.59
N ASN A 32 1.74 -11.17 8.55
CA ASN A 32 1.02 -11.49 9.80
C ASN A 32 -0.50 -11.38 9.69
N ALA A 33 -1.02 -10.79 8.61
CA ALA A 33 -2.43 -10.56 8.41
C ALA A 33 -3.07 -11.72 7.61
N PRO A 34 -3.90 -12.59 8.23
CA PRO A 34 -4.44 -13.81 7.62
C PRO A 34 -5.43 -13.58 6.46
N LYS A 35 -5.80 -12.32 6.16
CA LYS A 35 -6.73 -11.94 5.09
C LYS A 35 -6.20 -10.79 4.23
N SER A 36 -4.89 -10.56 4.19
CA SER A 36 -4.28 -9.44 3.45
C SER A 36 -4.69 -9.40 1.96
N SER A 37 -4.77 -10.57 1.31
CA SER A 37 -5.25 -10.67 -0.09
C SER A 37 -6.72 -10.30 -0.26
N LYS A 38 -7.58 -10.63 0.72
CA LYS A 38 -9.02 -10.32 0.66
C LYS A 38 -9.28 -8.86 0.99
N HIS A 39 -8.68 -8.35 2.07
CA HIS A 39 -8.85 -6.94 2.46
C HIS A 39 -8.23 -5.96 1.47
N GLY A 40 -7.11 -6.30 0.82
CA GLY A 40 -6.55 -5.47 -0.25
C GLY A 40 -7.49 -5.36 -1.46
N GLY A 41 -8.08 -6.50 -1.89
CA GLY A 41 -9.03 -6.55 -3.00
C GLY A 41 -10.38 -5.90 -2.66
N GLU A 42 -10.94 -6.17 -1.48
CA GLU A 42 -12.17 -5.55 -1.00
C GLU A 42 -12.05 -4.02 -0.95
N LYS A 43 -10.91 -3.49 -0.46
CA LYS A 43 -10.66 -2.04 -0.44
C LYS A 43 -10.42 -1.45 -1.84
N SER A 44 -10.00 -2.25 -2.81
CA SER A 44 -9.85 -1.78 -4.20
C SER A 44 -11.20 -1.55 -4.90
N GLY A 45 -12.27 -2.23 -4.47
CA GLY A 45 -13.62 -2.04 -4.99
C GLY A 45 -14.55 -1.20 -4.10
N SER A 46 -14.24 -1.07 -2.80
CA SER A 46 -15.13 -0.44 -1.81
C SER A 46 -14.66 0.98 -1.47
N GLY A 47 -15.10 1.96 -2.26
CA GLY A 47 -15.16 3.36 -1.80
C GLY A 47 -13.93 4.23 -2.05
N GLY A 48 -13.31 4.14 -3.23
CA GLY A 48 -12.47 5.24 -3.72
C GLY A 48 -13.36 6.36 -4.25
N ASN A 49 -13.29 7.56 -3.69
CA ASN A 49 -13.82 8.76 -4.33
C ASN A 49 -13.38 8.74 -5.81
N SER A 50 -14.30 8.87 -6.76
CA SER A 50 -13.99 8.83 -8.20
C SER A 50 -12.96 9.89 -8.61
N ASN A 51 -12.73 10.92 -7.79
CA ASN A 51 -11.64 11.90 -7.92
C ASN A 51 -10.24 11.38 -7.53
N GLN A 52 -10.11 10.17 -6.96
CA GLN A 52 -8.83 9.59 -6.56
C GLN A 52 -8.22 8.61 -7.56
N GLY A 53 -8.87 8.34 -8.69
CA GLY A 53 -8.30 7.51 -9.76
C GLY A 53 -6.97 8.06 -10.29
N GLY A 54 -5.99 7.17 -10.46
CA GLY A 54 -4.67 7.46 -11.03
C GLY A 54 -3.56 7.71 -10.01
N THR A 55 -2.34 7.31 -10.36
CA THR A 55 -1.12 7.60 -9.58
C THR A 55 -0.84 9.10 -9.57
N THR A 56 -0.07 9.58 -8.59
CA THR A 56 0.40 10.98 -8.56
C THR A 56 1.13 11.36 -9.85
N ALA A 57 1.85 10.40 -10.48
CA ALA A 57 2.52 10.61 -11.76
C ALA A 57 1.51 10.85 -12.90
N GLN A 58 0.49 9.99 -13.03
CA GLN A 58 -0.58 10.17 -14.02
C GLN A 58 -1.33 11.48 -13.85
N LYS A 59 -1.56 11.91 -12.60
CA LYS A 59 -2.20 13.20 -12.30
C LYS A 59 -1.31 14.38 -12.68
N LYS A 60 -0.01 14.27 -12.42
CA LYS A 60 0.99 15.29 -12.77
C LYS A 60 1.14 15.42 -14.30
N GLU A 61 1.17 14.29 -15.00
CA GLU A 61 1.23 14.23 -16.46
C GLU A 61 -0.04 14.82 -17.11
N ALA A 62 -1.22 14.54 -16.54
CA ALA A 62 -2.48 15.15 -16.94
C ALA A 62 -2.63 16.64 -16.53
N GLY A 63 -1.57 17.30 -16.07
CA GLY A 63 -1.57 18.72 -15.71
C GLY A 63 -2.35 19.07 -14.43
N ARG A 64 -2.82 18.08 -13.67
CA ARG A 64 -3.56 18.30 -12.42
C ARG A 64 -2.57 18.70 -11.31
N LYS A 65 -2.50 20.00 -11.00
CA LYS A 65 -1.78 20.50 -9.82
C LYS A 65 -2.47 19.93 -8.57
N GLY A 66 -1.71 19.20 -7.75
CA GLY A 66 -2.22 18.49 -6.57
C GLY A 66 -3.12 19.37 -5.70
N GLY A 67 -4.16 18.77 -5.13
CA GLY A 67 -5.35 19.46 -4.57
C GLY A 67 -5.10 20.59 -3.58
N LYS A 68 -3.92 20.68 -2.95
CA LYS A 68 -3.53 21.86 -2.13
C LYS A 68 -3.42 23.16 -2.92
N ALA A 69 -2.99 23.13 -4.19
CA ALA A 69 -2.86 24.34 -5.00
C ALA A 69 -4.19 24.85 -5.56
N ALA A 70 -5.17 23.95 -5.76
CA ALA A 70 -6.51 24.32 -6.23
C ALA A 70 -7.40 24.90 -5.11
N ALA A 71 -7.20 24.46 -3.86
CA ALA A 71 -7.97 24.92 -2.70
C ALA A 71 -7.67 26.39 -2.30
N ASN A 72 -6.54 26.96 -2.72
CA ASN A 72 -6.13 28.34 -2.39
C ASN A 72 -6.52 29.38 -3.46
N LYS A 73 -7.39 29.04 -4.41
CA LYS A 73 -8.05 30.03 -5.28
C LYS A 73 -9.48 30.25 -4.78
N SER A 74 -9.62 31.10 -3.77
CA SER A 74 -10.87 31.78 -3.38
C SER A 74 -10.68 33.27 -3.57
#